data_AF-A0A7Y3LM58-F1
#
_entry.id   AF-A0A7Y3LM58-F1
#
_cell.length_a   1.000
_cell.length_b   1.000
_cell.length_c   1.000
_cell.angle_alpha   90.00
_cell.angle_beta   90.00
_cell.angle_gamma   90.00
#
_symmetry.space_group_name_H-M   'P 1'
#
loop_
_entity.id
_entity.type
_entity.pdbx_description
1 polymer ?
#
loop_
_entity_poly.entity_id
_entity_poly.type
_entity_poly.pdbx_seq_one_letter_code
_entity_poly.pdbx_strand_id
1 'polypeptide(L)' 'KPSPCRFTPSCSNYALEALEKHGFFKGTALSARRIFRCHPFGAFGHDPVPD' A
#
# COMPACT_ATOMS: atom_id res chain seq x y z
N LYS A 1 -1.78 -19.76 2.12
CA LYS A 1 -3.05 -19.07 1.77
C LYS A 1 -2.75 -17.58 1.87
N PRO A 2 -2.66 -16.81 0.77
CA PRO A 2 -2.34 -15.40 0.89
C PRO A 2 -3.46 -14.76 1.71
N SER A 3 -3.11 -14.06 2.79
CA SER A 3 -4.06 -13.23 3.51
C SER A 3 -4.62 -12.22 2.51
N PRO A 4 -5.95 -12.16 2.28
CA PRO A 4 -6.51 -11.16 1.38
C PRO A 4 -6.03 -9.79 1.87
N CYS A 5 -5.42 -9.01 0.96
CA CYS A 5 -4.98 -7.67 1.30
C CYS A 5 -6.18 -6.91 1.89
N ARG A 6 -6.01 -6.37 3.11
CA ARG A 6 -7.09 -5.60 3.79
C ARG A 6 -7.39 -4.29 3.08
N PHE A 7 -6.43 -3.79 2.30
CA PHE A 7 -6.57 -2.58 1.52
C PHE A 7 -6.64 -2.91 0.03
N THR A 8 -7.47 -2.14 -0.67
CA THR A 8 -7.62 -2.19 -2.12
C THR A 8 -7.13 -0.87 -2.71
N PRO A 9 -6.29 -0.87 -3.76
CA PRO A 9 -5.63 -2.02 -4.38
C PRO A 9 -4.62 -2.70 -3.45
N SER A 10 -4.16 -3.90 -3.82
CA SER A 10 -3.25 -4.73 -3.02
C SER A 10 -1.94 -4.01 -2.69
N CYS A 11 -1.24 -4.42 -1.63
CA CYS A 11 0.01 -3.79 -1.20
C CYS A 11 1.08 -3.77 -2.32
N SER A 12 1.13 -4.81 -3.15
CA SER A 12 2.05 -4.88 -4.29
C SER A 12 1.66 -3.91 -5.41
N ASN A 13 0.36 -3.79 -5.74
CA ASN A 13 -0.10 -2.86 -6.77
C ASN A 13 0.09 -1.41 -6.31
N TYR A 14 -0.22 -1.11 -5.04
CA TYR A 14 0.04 0.20 -4.45
C TYR A 14 1.53 0.55 -4.51
N ALA A 15 2.41 -0.42 -4.24
CA ALA A 15 3.84 -0.19 -4.30
C ALA A 15 4.34 0.11 -5.71
N LEU A 16 3.86 -0.61 -6.72
CA LEU A 16 4.19 -0.32 -8.12
C LEU A 16 3.73 1.08 -8.51
N GLU A 17 2.47 1.42 -8.24
CA GLU A 17 1.87 2.69 -8.62
C GLU A 17 2.50 3.88 -7.86
N ALA A 18 2.88 3.68 -6.58
CA ALA A 18 3.57 4.69 -5.79
C ALA A 18 5.02 4.92 -6.24
N LEU A 19 5.71 3.86 -6.69
CA LEU A 19 7.05 3.96 -7.27
C LEU A 19 7.02 4.67 -8.63
N GLU A 20 6.02 4.39 -9.46
CA GLU A 20 5.84 5.03 -10.77
C GLU A 20 5.48 6.51 -10.64
N LYS A 21 4.56 6.88 -9.74
CA LYS A 21 4.13 8.28 -9.54
C LYS A 21 5.13 9.14 -8.78
N HIS A 22 5.64 8.65 -7.65
CA HIS A 22 6.44 9.46 -6.70
C HIS A 22 7.94 9.16 -6.74
N GLY A 23 8.38 8.20 -7.55
CA GLY A 23 9.75 7.72 -7.59
C GLY A 23 10.11 6.83 -6.40
N PHE A 24 11.34 6.31 -6.40
CA PHE A 24 11.77 5.26 -5.48
C PHE A 24 11.63 5.66 -3.99
N PHE A 25 12.12 6.84 -3.59
CA PHE A 25 12.16 7.25 -2.19
C PHE A 25 10.77 7.51 -1.59
N LYS A 26 9.91 8.29 -2.25
CA LYS A 26 8.55 8.55 -1.75
C LYS A 26 7.65 7.33 -1.92
N GLY A 27 7.76 6.61 -3.05
CA GLY A 27 6.97 5.41 -3.32
C GLY A 27 7.23 4.30 -2.30
N THR A 28 8.50 4.05 -1.94
CA THR A 28 8.85 3.10 -0.87
C THR A 28 8.36 3.57 0.50
N ALA A 29 8.50 4.86 0.85
CA ALA A 29 8.03 5.38 2.12
C ALA A 29 6.51 5.24 2.31
N LEU A 30 5.72 5.56 1.28
CA LEU A 30 4.26 5.40 1.27
C LEU A 30 3.85 3.93 1.40
N SER A 31 4.50 3.07 0.62
CA SER A 31 4.22 1.62 0.60
C SER A 31 4.58 0.95 1.92
N ALA A 32 5.76 1.26 2.48
CA ALA A 32 6.20 0.75 3.77
C ALA A 32 5.24 1.18 4.88
N ARG A 33 4.84 2.46 4.91
CA ARG A 33 3.87 2.97 5.89
C ARG A 33 2.53 2.23 5.83
N ARG A 34 2.09 1.81 4.65
CA ARG A 34 0.87 1.01 4.47
C ARG A 34 1.03 -0.43 4.92
N ILE A 35 2.17 -1.05 4.63
CA ILE A 35 2.48 -2.41 5.12
C ILE A 35 2.50 -2.45 6.64
N PHE A 36 3.09 -1.45 7.30
CA PHE A 36 3.07 -1.33 8.77
C PHE A 36 1.64 -1.19 9.34
N ARG A 37 0.70 -0.61 8.58
CA ARG A 37 -0.73 -0.50 8.97
C ARG A 37 -1.54 -1.76 8.64
N CYS A 38 -0.97 -2.73 7.92
CA CYS A 38 -1.65 -3.96 7.53
C CYS A 38 -1.58 -5.01 8.66
N HIS A 39 -2.31 -4.75 9.75
CA HIS A 39 -2.47 -5.67 10.88
C HIS A 39 -3.94 -6.16 11.00
N PRO A 40 -4.21 -7.33 11.59
CA PRO A 40 -5.57 -7.89 11.69
C PRO A 40 -6.57 -7.03 12.47
N PHE A 41 -6.08 -6.13 13.32
CA PHE A 41 -6.86 -5.14 14.06
C PHE A 41 -6.81 -3.74 13.43
N GLY A 42 -6.23 -3.63 12.23
CA GLY A 42 -6.00 -2.35 11.55
C GLY A 42 -7.15 -1.94 10.65
N ALA A 43 -6.98 -0.79 9.99
CA ALA A 43 -7.95 -0.35 9.00
C ALA A 43 -8.02 -1.33 7.81
N PHE A 44 -9.11 -1.24 7.07
CA PHE A 44 -9.35 -1.93 5.81
C PHE A 44 -10.13 -0.99 4.90
N GLY A 45 -10.02 -1.15 3.58
CA GLY A 45 -10.75 -0.33 2.63
C GLY A 45 -9.95 0.14 1.43
N HIS A 46 -10.53 1.06 0.67
CA HIS A 46 -9.91 1.60 -0.55
C HIS A 46 -8.97 2.76 -0.23
N ASP A 47 -7.69 2.60 -0.52
CA ASP A 47 -6.65 3.61 -0.31
C ASP A 47 -5.86 3.70 -1.63
N PRO A 48 -6.17 4.63 -2.53
CA PRO A 48 -5.44 4.82 -3.77
C PRO A 48 -4.13 5.58 -3.51
N VAL A 49 -3.16 5.48 -4.43
CA VAL A 49 -1.95 6.31 -4.36
C VAL A 49 -2.35 7.77 -4.60
N PRO A 50 -2.08 8.70 -3.66
CA PRO A 50 -2.35 10.13 -3.88
C PRO A 50 -1.49 10.66 -5.03
N ASP A 51 -2.00 11.61 -5.81
CA ASP A 51 -1.23 12.33 -6.84
C ASP A 51 -0.21 13.31 -6.24
#